data_AF-A0A2V9P618-F1
#
_entry.id   AF-A0A2V9P618-F1
#
_cell.length_a   1.000
_cell.length_b   1.000
_cell.length_c   1.000
_cell.angle_alpha   90.00
_cell.angle_beta   90.00
_cell.angle_gamma   90.00
#
_symmetry.space_group_name_H-M   'P 1'
#
loop_
_entity.id
_entity.type
_entity.pdbx_description
1 polymer ?
#
loop_
_entity_poly.entity_id
_entity_poly.type
_entity_poly.pdbx_seq_one_letter_code
_entity_poly.pdbx_strand_id
1 'polypeptide(L)'
;LVPWTYFASALQNATNVVVENQRVITKVYFPRLILPLSAVVSGLVDFSIAFVVLVVMTLGFRFTPRVAILWLPVFLLLAITMALGIGLWLSSLNALYRDVRYVTPFLVQFWMLASPVAYPSRLVPANWRWLYGLN
;
A
#
# COMPACT_ATOMS: atom_id res chain seq x y z
N LEU A 1 -1.78 5.54 9.74
CA LEU A 1 -0.40 5.02 9.68
C LEU A 1 -0.36 3.56 9.24
N VAL A 2 -0.92 2.61 9.99
CA VAL A 2 -0.86 1.17 9.64
C VAL A 2 -1.38 0.81 8.23
N PRO A 3 -2.52 1.35 7.75
CA PRO A 3 -2.98 1.08 6.38
C PRO A 3 -2.06 1.67 5.31
N TRP A 4 -1.44 2.81 5.60
CA TRP A 4 -0.50 3.48 4.71
C TRP A 4 0.81 2.69 4.58
N THR A 5 1.36 2.22 5.70
CA THR A 5 2.57 1.38 5.68
C THR A 5 2.35 0.08 4.94
N TYR A 6 1.14 -0.49 5.04
CA TYR A 6 0.74 -1.62 4.20
C TYR A 6 0.68 -1.25 2.72
N PHE A 7 0.00 -0.17 2.34
CA PHE A 7 -0.07 0.27 0.94
C PHE A 7 1.32 0.53 0.34
N ALA A 8 2.17 1.25 1.09
CA ALA A 8 3.54 1.57 0.69
C ALA A 8 4.38 0.31 0.44
N SER A 9 4.35 -0.64 1.38
CA SER A 9 5.08 -1.91 1.25
C SER A 9 4.52 -2.80 0.14
N ALA A 10 3.19 -2.94 0.06
CA ALA A 10 2.52 -3.72 -0.98
C ALA A 10 2.84 -3.19 -2.40
N LEU A 11 2.79 -1.87 -2.59
CA LEU A 11 3.10 -1.22 -3.87
C LEU A 11 4.58 -1.41 -4.26
N GLN A 12 5.48 -1.28 -3.30
CA GLN A 12 6.91 -1.41 -3.54
C GLN A 12 7.31 -2.87 -3.84
N ASN A 13 6.75 -3.82 -3.11
CA ASN A 13 6.92 -5.25 -3.37
C ASN A 13 6.34 -5.63 -4.74
N ALA A 14 5.12 -5.18 -5.06
CA ALA A 14 4.50 -5.43 -6.36
C ALA A 14 5.32 -4.84 -7.53
N THR A 15 6.00 -3.71 -7.33
CA THR A 15 6.86 -3.10 -8.34
C THR A 15 8.14 -3.91 -8.59
N ASN A 16 8.72 -4.51 -7.56
CA ASN A 16 10.01 -5.20 -7.64
C ASN A 16 9.90 -6.69 -7.99
N VAL A 17 8.76 -7.33 -7.69
CA VAL A 17 8.57 -8.79 -7.77
C VAL A 17 8.89 -9.37 -9.17
N VAL A 18 8.61 -8.63 -10.24
CA VAL A 18 8.87 -9.06 -11.62
C VAL A 18 10.37 -9.10 -11.93
N VAL A 19 11.12 -8.11 -11.44
CA VAL A 19 12.57 -8.03 -11.64
C VAL A 19 13.29 -9.06 -10.77
N GLU A 20 12.84 -9.25 -9.52
CA GLU A 20 13.39 -10.23 -8.59
C GLU A 20 13.20 -11.68 -9.08
N ASN A 21 12.02 -11.98 -9.64
CA ASN A 21 11.68 -13.31 -10.13
C ASN A 21 11.99 -13.52 -11.62
N GLN A 22 12.76 -12.63 -12.25
CA GLN A 22 13.07 -12.68 -13.68
C GLN A 22 13.66 -14.03 -14.14
N ARG A 23 14.47 -14.68 -13.29
CA ARG A 23 15.07 -16.01 -13.55
C ARG A 23 14.03 -17.13 -13.62
N VAL A 24 12.94 -17.02 -12.86
CA VAL A 24 11.86 -18.01 -12.80
C VAL A 24 10.93 -17.80 -14.00
N ILE A 25 10.61 -16.54 -14.32
CA ILE A 25 9.79 -16.15 -15.47
C ILE A 25 10.38 -16.64 -16.80
N THR A 26 11.70 -16.67 -16.93
CA THR A 26 12.37 -17.13 -18.16
C THR A 26 12.46 -18.64 -18.28
N LYS A 27 12.25 -19.40 -17.19
CA LYS A 27 12.41 -20.86 -17.17
C LYS A 27 11.08 -21.62 -17.09
N VAL A 28 10.04 -21.00 -16.54
CA VAL A 28 8.72 -21.60 -16.36
C VAL A 28 7.67 -20.66 -16.93
N TYR A 29 6.77 -21.18 -17.76
CA TYR A 29 5.68 -20.40 -18.31
C TYR A 29 4.55 -20.28 -17.28
N PHE A 30 4.30 -19.06 -16.79
CA PHE A 30 3.14 -18.75 -15.97
C PHE A 30 2.64 -17.31 -16.24
N PRO A 31 1.35 -17.03 -15.98
CA PRO A 31 0.80 -15.69 -16.14
C PRO A 31 1.52 -14.66 -15.27
N ARG A 32 1.99 -13.57 -15.90
CA ARG A 32 2.78 -12.51 -15.24
C ARG A 32 2.01 -11.77 -14.14
N LEU A 33 0.68 -11.79 -14.21
CA LEU A 33 -0.25 -11.22 -13.23
C LEU A 33 -0.16 -11.87 -11.85
N ILE A 34 0.29 -13.14 -11.77
CA ILE A 34 0.36 -13.88 -10.51
C ILE A 34 1.42 -13.28 -9.57
N LEU A 35 2.50 -12.71 -10.12
CA LEU A 35 3.60 -12.18 -9.30
C LEU A 35 3.18 -10.96 -8.47
N PRO A 36 2.64 -9.86 -9.07
CA PRO A 36 2.17 -8.71 -8.27
C PRO A 36 1.04 -9.09 -7.33
N LEU A 37 0.18 -10.03 -7.72
CA LEU A 37 -0.90 -10.52 -6.88
C LEU A 37 -0.36 -11.24 -5.64
N SER A 38 0.65 -12.10 -5.81
CA SER A 38 1.32 -12.77 -4.69
C SER A 38 2.00 -11.81 -3.73
N ALA A 39 2.61 -10.73 -4.24
CA ALA A 39 3.29 -9.71 -3.44
C ALA A 39 2.29 -8.89 -2.59
N VAL A 40 1.10 -8.61 -3.11
CA VAL A 40 0.06 -7.89 -2.35
C VAL A 40 -0.58 -8.80 -1.31
N VAL A 41 -0.85 -10.07 -1.65
CA VAL A 41 -1.39 -11.05 -0.70
C VAL A 41 -0.41 -11.35 0.42
N SER A 42 0.89 -11.45 0.15
CA SER A 42 1.89 -11.63 1.21
C SER A 42 1.94 -10.43 2.16
N GLY A 43 1.87 -9.20 1.63
CA GLY A 43 1.78 -8.00 2.47
C GLY A 43 0.53 -7.97 3.36
N LEU A 44 -0.56 -8.64 2.93
CA LEU A 44 -1.78 -8.75 3.71
C LEU A 44 -1.58 -9.55 5.00
N VAL A 45 -0.72 -10.58 4.93
CA VAL A 45 -0.32 -11.37 6.10
C VAL A 45 0.44 -10.48 7.08
N ASP A 46 1.41 -9.70 6.61
CA ASP A 46 2.16 -8.75 7.45
C ASP A 46 1.24 -7.70 8.09
N PHE A 47 0.27 -7.17 7.31
CA PHE A 47 -0.75 -6.27 7.83
C PHE A 47 -1.60 -6.93 8.91
N SER A 48 -2.01 -8.19 8.72
CA SER A 48 -2.82 -8.91 9.70
C SER A 48 -2.08 -9.08 11.03
N ILE A 49 -0.77 -9.39 10.98
CA ILE A 49 0.08 -9.50 12.17
C ILE A 49 0.20 -8.13 12.85
N ALA A 50 0.53 -7.08 12.10
CA ALA A 50 0.62 -5.71 12.62
C ALA A 50 -0.71 -5.23 13.23
N PHE A 51 -1.83 -5.61 12.64
CA PHE A 51 -3.16 -5.29 13.13
C PHE A 51 -3.48 -6.01 14.44
N VAL A 52 -3.15 -7.31 14.57
CA VAL A 52 -3.32 -8.04 15.83
C VAL A 52 -2.49 -7.41 16.93
N VAL A 53 -1.22 -7.06 16.66
CA VAL A 53 -0.35 -6.35 17.62
C VAL A 53 -0.99 -5.03 18.05
N LEU A 54 -1.51 -4.24 17.10
CA LEU A 54 -2.20 -2.98 17.39
C LEU A 54 -3.40 -3.20 18.33
N VAL A 55 -4.23 -4.22 18.06
CA VAL A 55 -5.38 -4.56 18.90
C VAL A 55 -4.95 -4.91 20.32
N VAL A 56 -3.93 -5.78 20.47
CA VAL A 56 -3.38 -6.16 21.77
C VAL A 56 -2.87 -4.94 22.55
N MET A 57 -2.16 -4.03 21.88
CA MET A 57 -1.69 -2.79 22.51
C MET A 57 -2.85 -1.90 22.95
N THR A 58 -3.87 -1.70 22.11
CA THR A 58 -5.03 -0.86 22.47
C THR A 58 -5.83 -1.41 23.66
N LEU A 59 -5.93 -2.73 23.79
CA LEU A 59 -6.53 -3.39 24.95
C LEU A 59 -5.72 -3.15 26.22
N GLY A 60 -4.38 -3.21 26.12
CA GLY A 60 -3.48 -2.88 27.23
C GLY A 60 -3.59 -1.43 27.70
N PHE A 61 -3.81 -0.48 26.79
CA PHE A 61 -3.94 0.94 27.10
C PHE A 61 -5.39 1.39 27.46
N ARG A 62 -6.35 0.46 27.58
CA ARG A 62 -7.78 0.75 27.85
C ARG A 62 -8.42 1.76 26.90
N PHE A 63 -7.93 1.86 25.66
CA PHE A 63 -8.53 2.71 24.65
C PHE A 63 -9.77 2.00 24.08
N THR A 64 -10.93 2.66 24.11
CA THR A 64 -12.16 2.07 23.56
C THR A 64 -12.06 1.96 22.04
N PRO A 65 -12.18 0.74 21.46
CA PRO A 65 -12.23 0.58 20.03
C PRO A 65 -13.46 1.33 19.48
N ARG A 66 -13.22 2.42 18.74
CA ARG A 66 -14.28 3.15 18.04
C ARG A 66 -14.85 2.27 16.92
N VAL A 67 -16.12 2.48 16.59
CA VAL A 67 -16.88 1.86 15.46
C VAL A 67 -16.15 1.99 14.11
N ALA A 68 -15.11 2.83 14.02
CA ALA A 68 -14.18 2.93 12.90
C ALA A 68 -13.55 1.58 12.47
N ILE A 69 -13.45 0.58 13.34
CA ILE A 69 -12.97 -0.77 12.97
C ILE A 69 -13.86 -1.43 11.92
N LEU A 70 -15.14 -1.08 11.84
CA LEU A 70 -16.06 -1.67 10.86
C LEU A 70 -15.78 -1.20 9.42
N TRP A 71 -15.18 -0.02 9.25
CA TRP A 71 -14.78 0.53 7.94
C TRP A 71 -13.45 0.00 7.44
N LEU A 72 -12.69 -0.66 8.32
CA LEU A 72 -11.37 -1.21 8.03
C LEU A 72 -11.35 -2.16 6.81
N PRO A 73 -12.25 -3.16 6.67
CA PRO A 73 -12.28 -4.01 5.48
C PRO A 73 -12.50 -3.23 4.18
N VAL A 74 -13.30 -2.16 4.19
CA VAL A 74 -13.55 -1.33 3.00
C VAL A 74 -12.27 -0.58 2.59
N PHE A 75 -11.58 0.06 3.55
CA PHE A 75 -10.32 0.75 3.28
C PHE A 75 -9.22 -0.22 2.82
N LEU A 76 -9.22 -1.43 3.35
CA LEU A 76 -8.24 -2.46 3.04
C LEU A 76 -8.45 -3.00 1.62
N LEU A 77 -9.70 -3.20 1.20
CA LEU A 77 -10.06 -3.57 -0.17
C LEU A 77 -9.64 -2.45 -1.16
N LEU A 78 -9.90 -1.19 -0.81
CA LEU A 78 -9.46 -0.03 -1.59
C LEU A 78 -7.93 0.00 -1.72
N ALA A 79 -7.20 -0.20 -0.62
CA ALA A 79 -5.75 -0.24 -0.60
C ALA A 79 -5.19 -1.39 -1.45
N ILE A 80 -5.78 -2.60 -1.37
CA ILE A 80 -5.41 -3.74 -2.22
C ILE A 80 -5.60 -3.39 -3.70
N THR A 81 -6.78 -2.86 -4.06
CA THR A 81 -7.12 -2.60 -5.46
C THR A 81 -6.22 -1.52 -6.06
N MET A 82 -5.95 -0.47 -5.28
CA MET A 82 -5.06 0.62 -5.67
C MET A 82 -3.60 0.15 -5.77
N ALA A 83 -3.12 -0.62 -4.80
CA ALA A 83 -1.76 -1.17 -4.81
C ALA A 83 -1.55 -2.15 -5.97
N LEU A 84 -2.54 -2.97 -6.29
CA LEU A 84 -2.50 -3.86 -7.46
C LEU A 84 -2.54 -3.07 -8.77
N GLY A 85 -3.45 -2.11 -8.92
CA GLY A 85 -3.58 -1.32 -10.15
C GLY A 85 -2.29 -0.56 -10.49
N ILE A 86 -1.77 0.18 -9.52
CA ILE A 86 -0.55 0.97 -9.69
C ILE A 86 0.69 0.05 -9.72
N GLY A 87 0.72 -0.98 -8.87
CA GLY A 87 1.82 -1.94 -8.80
C GLY A 87 1.99 -2.74 -10.10
N LEU A 88 0.90 -3.07 -10.79
CA LEU A 88 0.96 -3.70 -12.11
C LEU A 88 1.63 -2.80 -13.14
N TRP A 89 1.22 -1.52 -13.19
CA TRP A 89 1.81 -0.51 -14.05
C TRP A 89 3.30 -0.29 -13.75
N LEU A 90 3.64 -0.07 -12.48
CA LEU A 90 5.00 0.14 -12.03
C LEU A 90 5.88 -1.10 -12.27
N SER A 91 5.37 -2.32 -12.06
CA SER A 91 6.15 -3.54 -12.31
C SER A 91 6.52 -3.71 -13.79
N SER A 92 5.60 -3.34 -14.70
CA SER A 92 5.86 -3.36 -16.14
C SER A 92 6.89 -2.31 -16.53
N LEU A 93 6.80 -1.10 -15.95
CA LEU A 93 7.78 -0.03 -16.17
C LEU A 93 9.14 -0.41 -15.59
N ASN A 94 9.19 -1.01 -14.41
CA ASN A 94 10.43 -1.44 -13.73
C ASN A 94 11.15 -2.57 -14.48
N ALA A 95 10.38 -3.45 -15.16
CA ALA A 95 10.94 -4.48 -16.02
C ALA A 95 11.67 -3.90 -17.26
N LEU A 96 11.22 -2.74 -17.76
CA LEU A 96 11.85 -2.04 -18.89
C LEU A 96 12.94 -1.06 -18.42
N TYR A 97 12.67 -0.31 -17.35
CA TYR A 97 13.53 0.72 -16.77
C TYR A 97 13.78 0.41 -15.29
N ARG A 98 14.97 -0.12 -14.98
CA ARG A 98 15.35 -0.52 -13.61
C ARG A 98 15.41 0.65 -12.62
N ASP A 99 15.39 1.89 -13.09
CA ASP A 99 15.42 3.08 -12.25
C ASP A 99 14.09 3.34 -11.52
N VAL A 100 12.98 2.75 -12.02
CA VAL A 100 11.65 2.88 -11.42
C VAL A 100 11.63 2.38 -9.98
N ARG A 101 12.43 1.36 -9.63
CA ARG A 101 12.56 0.86 -8.25
C ARG A 101 13.02 1.93 -7.25
N TYR A 102 13.81 2.91 -7.68
CA TYR A 102 14.30 4.00 -6.84
C TYR A 102 13.32 5.18 -6.79
N VAL A 103 12.60 5.41 -7.88
CA VAL A 103 11.57 6.46 -7.97
C VAL A 103 10.32 6.07 -7.16
N THR A 104 9.99 4.78 -7.09
CA THR A 104 8.81 4.26 -6.38
C THR A 104 8.73 4.69 -4.90
N PRO A 105 9.75 4.47 -4.05
CA PRO A 105 9.70 4.93 -2.65
C PRO A 105 9.59 6.45 -2.52
N PHE A 106 10.22 7.19 -3.44
CA PHE A 106 10.10 8.65 -3.47
C PHE A 106 8.67 9.11 -3.80
N LEU A 107 8.04 8.49 -4.81
CA LEU A 107 6.64 8.72 -5.17
C LEU A 107 5.69 8.39 -4.02
N VAL A 108 5.89 7.25 -3.35
CA VAL A 108 5.11 6.87 -2.18
C VAL A 108 5.28 7.90 -1.07
N GLN A 109 6.50 8.34 -0.77
CA GLN A 109 6.72 9.34 0.27
C GLN A 109 6.08 10.68 -0.07
N PHE A 110 6.18 11.12 -1.32
CA PHE A 110 5.48 12.32 -1.80
C PHE A 110 3.96 12.18 -1.68
N TRP A 111 3.41 11.02 -2.04
CA TRP A 111 1.98 10.74 -1.94
C TRP A 111 1.50 10.70 -0.49
N MET A 112 2.32 10.20 0.44
CA MET A 112 2.02 10.25 1.87
C MET A 112 1.83 11.69 2.34
N LEU A 113 2.70 12.59 1.90
CA LEU A 113 2.64 14.03 2.24
C LEU A 113 1.47 14.74 1.55
N ALA A 114 1.10 14.31 0.36
CA ALA A 114 -0.08 14.81 -0.35
C ALA A 114 -1.40 14.32 0.27
N SER A 115 -1.40 13.16 0.95
CA SER A 115 -2.55 12.60 1.65
C SER A 115 -2.71 13.17 3.08
N PRO A 116 -3.95 13.32 3.60
CA PRO A 116 -4.19 13.76 4.97
C PRO A 116 -3.94 12.62 6.00
N VAL A 117 -2.88 11.83 5.80
CA VAL A 117 -2.43 10.77 6.72
C VAL A 117 -1.41 11.31 7.73
N ALA A 118 -0.61 12.30 7.33
CA ALA A 118 0.44 12.90 8.17
C ALA A 118 -0.04 14.11 9.00
N TYR A 119 -1.09 14.82 8.55
CA TYR A 119 -1.58 16.05 9.21
C TYR A 119 -3.08 16.01 9.49
N PRO A 120 -3.55 16.45 10.68
CA PRO A 120 -4.97 16.61 10.94
C PRO A 120 -5.55 17.72 10.05
N SER A 121 -6.69 17.44 9.42
CA SER A 121 -7.40 18.25 8.40
C SER A 121 -7.82 19.66 8.87
N ARG A 122 -7.51 20.01 10.13
CA ARG A 122 -7.74 21.34 10.73
C ARG A 122 -6.68 22.37 10.34
N LEU A 123 -5.51 21.95 9.87
CA LEU A 123 -4.41 22.84 9.46
C LEU A 123 -4.51 23.33 8.01
N VAL A 124 -5.44 22.81 7.21
CA VAL A 124 -5.53 23.08 5.76
C VAL A 124 -6.65 24.10 5.44
N PRO A 125 -6.37 25.18 4.68
CA PRO A 125 -7.35 26.19 4.25
C PRO A 125 -8.55 25.61 3.51
N ALA A 126 -9.75 26.17 3.73
CA ALA A 126 -11.03 25.62 3.25
C ALA A 126 -11.14 25.43 1.73
N ASN A 127 -10.41 26.22 0.93
CA ASN A 127 -10.56 26.26 -0.53
C ASN A 127 -9.97 25.05 -1.27
N TRP A 128 -9.11 24.26 -0.63
CA TRP A 128 -8.46 23.10 -1.25
C TRP A 128 -9.08 21.77 -0.79
N ARG A 129 -10.01 21.80 0.17
CA ARG A 129 -10.64 20.60 0.77
C ARG A 129 -11.35 19.69 -0.24
N TRP A 130 -11.83 20.24 -1.36
CA TRP A 130 -12.47 19.44 -2.41
C TRP A 130 -11.47 18.58 -3.20
N LEU A 131 -10.26 19.10 -3.47
CA LEU A 131 -9.17 18.33 -4.08
C LEU A 131 -8.62 17.29 -3.10
N TYR A 132 -8.69 17.58 -1.79
CA TYR A 132 -8.33 16.63 -0.72
C TYR A 132 -9.35 15.50 -0.49
N GLY A 133 -10.62 15.66 -0.86
CA GLY A 133 -11.65 14.62 -0.70
C GLY A 133 -11.67 13.57 -1.82
N LEU A 134 -10.91 13.80 -2.90
CA LEU A 134 -10.74 12.88 -4.02
C LEU A 134 -9.69 11.77 -3.75
N ASN A 135 -8.95 11.87 -2.65
CA ASN A 135 -7.89 10.95 -2.21
C ASN A 135 -8.24 10.39 -0.83
#